data_AF-A0A7T4QV57-F1
#
_entry.id   AF-A0A7T4QV57-F1
#
_cell.length_a   1.000
_cell.length_b   1.000
_cell.length_c   1.000
_cell.angle_alpha   90.00
_cell.angle_beta   90.00
_cell.angle_gamma   90.00
#
_symmetry.space_group_name_H-M   'P 1'
#
loop_
_entity.id
_entity.type
_entity.pdbx_description
1 polymer ?
#
loop_
_entity_poly.entity_id
_entity_poly.type
_entity_poly.pdbx_seq_one_letter_code
_entity_poly.pdbx_strand_id
1 'polypeptide(L)'
;MMNRYFFVILLFFTTASYANKDSTRMAMPSIDTIKQTRVDIWNKNLFQEIPKDNRAATVTITDYKSVLDRYQSEEFIYSENIKDKIGFFDRLMTRFNRWLSSLMPNSSFNYNEEFFYFLGILGLVVLIYIFYKLIYSGNSFFRKDNKEPETEGVQNLGYVEKNLMNTDLKPYLVDAIKDRNYTLAIRYMQLLNIQKLAHAHVIKWKYSKTNNDFANEISDSVLKNEFIKCTRVFEYVWFGDFNLTATDFERYQQDFKNFQSKIS
;
A
#
# COMPACT_ATOMS: atom_id res chain seq x y z
N MET A 1 -39.87 37.83 -53.34
CA MET A 1 -39.93 39.26 -52.97
C MET A 1 -39.06 39.46 -51.73
N MET A 2 -37.86 40.04 -51.84
CA MET A 2 -37.57 41.49 -51.90
C MET A 2 -37.73 42.11 -50.50
N ASN A 3 -36.68 42.10 -49.66
CA ASN A 3 -35.57 43.07 -49.54
C ASN A 3 -36.00 44.43 -48.96
N ARG A 4 -35.35 44.88 -47.87
CA ARG A 4 -35.01 46.29 -47.51
C ARG A 4 -34.54 46.38 -46.04
N TYR A 5 -33.22 46.46 -45.78
CA TYR A 5 -32.39 47.68 -45.58
C TYR A 5 -32.84 48.49 -44.34
N PHE A 6 -32.02 48.96 -43.39
CA PHE A 6 -30.62 49.38 -43.43
C PHE A 6 -30.12 49.71 -41.98
N PHE A 7 -28.84 49.42 -41.69
CA PHE A 7 -27.84 50.15 -40.83
C PHE A 7 -28.19 50.69 -39.42
N VAL A 8 -27.31 50.45 -38.43
CA VAL A 8 -26.19 51.36 -38.04
C VAL A 8 -25.06 50.58 -37.32
N ILE A 9 -23.83 51.00 -37.63
CA ILE A 9 -22.47 50.60 -37.25
C ILE A 9 -22.13 50.88 -35.78
N LEU A 10 -21.31 50.05 -35.09
CA LEU A 10 -20.01 50.43 -34.49
C LEU A 10 -19.27 49.28 -33.74
N LEU A 11 -18.00 49.07 -34.09
CA LEU A 11 -16.89 48.44 -33.35
C LEU A 11 -16.98 46.94 -32.95
N PHE A 12 -16.71 46.06 -33.93
CA PHE A 12 -16.03 44.78 -33.63
C PHE A 12 -14.53 45.05 -33.54
N PHE A 13 -14.01 45.06 -32.32
CA PHE A 13 -12.58 45.13 -32.03
C PHE A 13 -11.88 43.91 -32.62
N THR A 14 -11.00 44.19 -33.57
CA THR A 14 -9.95 43.32 -34.06
C THR A 14 -8.94 43.04 -32.96
N THR A 15 -8.74 41.77 -32.60
CA THR A 15 -7.43 41.28 -32.13
C THR A 15 -7.18 39.91 -32.74
N ALA A 16 -6.80 39.91 -34.01
CA ALA A 16 -6.05 38.80 -34.58
C ALA A 16 -4.72 38.71 -33.82
N SER A 17 -4.40 37.51 -33.36
CA SER A 17 -3.16 37.18 -32.68
C SER A 17 -1.95 37.56 -33.52
N TYR A 18 -1.09 38.41 -32.96
CA TYR A 18 0.34 38.31 -33.18
C TYR A 18 0.99 38.08 -31.83
N ALA A 19 1.12 36.81 -31.46
CA ALA A 19 2.13 36.42 -30.49
C ALA A 19 3.48 36.68 -31.17
N ASN A 20 4.05 37.87 -30.92
CA ASN A 20 5.44 38.12 -31.24
C ASN A 20 6.25 37.11 -30.44
N LYS A 21 6.75 36.10 -31.16
CA LYS A 21 7.80 35.21 -30.67
C LYS A 21 9.06 36.06 -30.69
N ASP A 22 9.18 36.96 -29.71
CA ASP A 22 10.36 37.79 -29.49
C ASP A 22 11.45 36.86 -28.96
N SER A 23 11.94 36.05 -29.89
CA SER A 23 13.10 35.22 -29.73
C SER A 23 14.25 36.21 -29.83
N THR A 24 14.52 36.93 -28.75
CA THR A 24 15.90 37.29 -28.46
C THR A 24 16.62 35.96 -28.36
N ARG A 25 17.13 35.50 -29.50
CA ARG A 25 18.18 34.51 -29.56
C ARG A 25 19.38 35.23 -28.97
N MET A 26 19.43 35.34 -27.64
CA MET A 26 20.72 35.26 -26.99
C MET A 26 21.25 33.92 -27.45
N ALA A 27 22.20 33.96 -28.38
CA ALA A 27 22.96 32.78 -28.72
C ALA A 27 23.53 32.29 -27.39
N MET A 28 22.95 31.22 -26.87
CA MET A 28 23.53 30.51 -25.74
C MET A 28 24.93 30.14 -26.23
N PRO A 29 26.00 30.62 -25.57
CA PRO A 29 27.34 30.28 -26.00
C PRO A 29 27.39 28.75 -26.08
N SER A 30 27.87 28.24 -27.21
CA SER A 30 28.09 26.82 -27.41
C SER A 30 28.75 26.25 -26.16
N ILE A 31 28.23 25.13 -25.66
CA ILE A 31 28.71 24.43 -24.46
C ILE A 31 30.23 24.13 -24.56
N ASP A 32 30.81 24.20 -25.76
CA ASP A 32 32.23 24.08 -26.05
C ASP A 32 33.13 25.13 -25.37
N THR A 33 32.60 26.24 -24.81
CA THR A 33 33.44 27.25 -24.14
C THR A 33 33.53 27.06 -22.63
N ILE A 34 32.71 26.20 -22.00
CA ILE A 34 33.00 25.76 -20.64
C ILE A 34 33.98 24.60 -20.77
N LYS A 35 35.28 24.91 -20.81
CA LYS A 35 36.29 23.93 -20.40
C LYS A 35 35.88 23.47 -19.01
N GLN A 36 35.25 22.31 -18.93
CA GLN A 36 34.96 21.64 -17.68
C GLN A 36 36.31 21.19 -17.13
N THR A 37 37.00 22.11 -16.47
CA THR A 37 38.19 21.81 -15.69
C THR A 37 37.71 20.83 -14.63
N ARG A 38 38.00 19.54 -14.83
CA ARG A 38 37.65 18.49 -13.87
C ARG A 38 38.27 18.91 -12.54
N VAL A 39 37.43 19.34 -11.60
CA VAL A 39 37.88 19.67 -10.25
C VAL A 39 38.37 18.38 -9.62
N ASP A 40 39.65 18.32 -9.28
CA ASP A 40 40.22 17.18 -8.58
C ASP A 40 39.78 17.22 -7.12
N ILE A 41 38.72 16.47 -6.82
CA ILE A 41 38.15 16.32 -5.47
C ILE A 41 39.15 15.74 -4.45
N TRP A 42 40.27 15.16 -4.91
CA TRP A 42 41.31 14.59 -4.06
C TRP A 42 42.47 15.56 -3.79
N ASN A 43 42.45 16.77 -4.36
CA ASN A 43 43.46 17.79 -4.08
C ASN A 43 43.33 18.28 -2.63
N LYS A 44 44.40 18.09 -1.84
CA LYS A 44 44.46 18.48 -0.41
C LYS A 44 44.27 19.98 -0.18
N ASN A 45 44.56 20.81 -1.18
CA ASN A 45 44.45 22.26 -1.10
C ASN A 45 43.13 22.80 -1.67
N LEU A 46 42.27 21.94 -2.23
CA LEU A 46 40.99 22.32 -2.84
C LEU A 46 40.12 23.17 -1.90
N PHE A 47 40.04 22.79 -0.63
CA PHE A 47 39.23 23.48 0.38
C PHE A 47 39.85 24.78 0.89
N GLN A 48 41.13 25.02 0.60
CA GLN A 48 41.84 26.25 0.98
C GLN A 48 41.60 27.38 -0.03
N GLU A 49 41.31 27.03 -1.29
CA GLU A 49 41.05 27.96 -2.38
C GLU A 49 39.59 28.46 -2.40
N ILE A 50 38.69 27.86 -1.61
CA ILE A 50 37.30 28.30 -1.51
C ILE A 50 37.26 29.67 -0.82
N PRO A 51 36.68 30.71 -1.45
CA PRO A 51 36.50 32.01 -0.81
C PRO A 51 35.74 31.84 0.51
N LYS A 52 36.38 32.21 1.61
CA LYS A 52 35.73 32.19 2.93
C LYS A 52 34.95 33.48 3.11
N ASP A 53 33.65 33.36 3.34
CA ASP A 53 32.86 34.49 3.80
C ASP A 53 33.20 34.74 5.28
N ASN A 54 33.90 35.84 5.55
CA ASN A 54 34.31 36.24 6.91
C ASN A 54 33.24 37.07 7.62
N ARG A 55 32.05 37.22 7.03
CA ARG A 55 30.91 37.83 7.72
C ARG A 55 30.54 36.93 8.89
N ALA A 56 30.57 37.49 10.10
CA ALA A 56 30.03 36.82 11.27
C ALA A 56 28.53 36.56 11.01
N ALA A 57 28.18 35.34 10.63
CA ALA A 57 26.78 34.93 10.57
C ALA A 57 26.22 35.19 11.97
N THR A 58 25.22 36.09 12.06
CA THR A 58 24.48 36.26 13.30
C THR A 58 23.63 35.02 13.48
N VAL A 59 24.22 33.96 14.03
CA VAL A 59 23.50 32.73 14.36
C VAL A 59 22.58 33.09 15.52
N THR A 60 21.32 33.33 15.22
CA THR A 60 20.28 33.46 16.25
C THR A 60 20.07 32.07 16.82
N ILE A 61 20.79 31.73 17.89
CA ILE A 61 20.56 30.50 18.63
C ILE A 61 19.19 30.65 19.28
N THR A 62 18.17 30.09 18.63
CA THR A 62 16.82 30.05 19.18
C THR A 62 16.86 29.10 20.38
N ASP A 63 16.37 29.54 21.53
CA ASP A 63 16.36 28.73 22.75
C ASP A 63 15.66 27.38 22.49
N TYR A 64 16.34 26.28 22.80
CA TYR A 64 15.84 24.92 22.56
C TYR A 64 14.45 24.74 23.17
N LYS A 65 14.20 25.33 24.34
CA LYS A 65 12.92 25.25 25.04
C LYS A 65 11.78 25.87 24.21
N SER A 66 12.01 27.04 23.61
CA SER A 66 11.03 27.72 22.75
C SER A 66 10.71 26.94 21.47
N VAL A 67 11.65 26.15 20.96
CA VAL A 67 11.41 25.25 19.82
C VAL A 67 10.56 24.06 20.25
N LEU A 68 10.85 23.49 21.42
CA LEU A 68 10.18 22.31 21.96
C LEU A 68 8.70 22.57 22.30
N ASP A 69 8.39 23.76 22.85
CA ASP A 69 7.01 24.12 23.23
C ASP A 69 6.06 24.15 22.03
N ARG A 70 6.55 24.41 20.81
CA ARG A 70 5.74 24.38 19.57
C ARG A 70 5.25 22.99 19.17
N TYR A 71 5.86 21.93 19.70
CA TYR A 71 5.53 20.54 19.38
C TYR A 71 4.80 19.83 20.53
N GLN A 72 4.37 20.56 21.56
CA GLN A 72 3.59 20.02 22.68
C GLN A 72 2.07 20.23 22.51
N SER A 73 1.61 20.83 21.40
CA SER A 73 0.17 20.98 21.14
C SER A 73 -0.47 19.63 20.76
N GLU A 74 -1.78 19.52 20.94
CA GLU A 74 -2.54 18.30 20.63
C GLU A 74 -2.42 17.86 19.17
N GLU A 75 -2.13 18.78 18.24
CA GLU A 75 -1.89 18.50 16.81
C GLU A 75 -0.64 17.62 16.57
N PHE A 76 0.31 17.58 17.52
CA PHE A 76 1.54 16.79 17.43
C PHE A 76 1.54 15.53 18.31
N ILE A 77 0.40 15.23 18.95
CA ILE A 77 0.22 13.99 19.71
C ILE A 77 -0.24 12.89 18.75
N TYR A 78 0.74 12.17 18.17
CA TYR A 78 0.51 11.06 17.21
C TYR A 78 0.00 9.76 17.83
N SER A 79 -0.18 9.71 19.16
CA SER A 79 -0.92 8.62 19.78
C SER A 79 -2.39 8.84 19.50
N GLU A 80 -2.96 8.02 18.62
CA GLU A 80 -4.39 7.93 18.36
C GLU A 80 -5.13 7.91 19.72
N ASN A 81 -5.76 9.02 20.09
CA ASN A 81 -6.47 9.16 21.35
C ASN A 81 -7.64 8.16 21.32
N ILE A 82 -7.46 7.00 21.95
CA ILE A 82 -8.45 5.91 22.02
C ILE A 82 -9.73 6.40 22.74
N LYS A 83 -9.67 7.55 23.41
CA LYS A 83 -10.74 8.14 24.22
C LYS A 83 -11.94 8.63 23.39
N ASP A 84 -11.77 8.95 22.11
CA ASP A 84 -12.87 9.43 21.24
C ASP A 84 -13.38 8.37 20.26
N LYS A 85 -12.83 7.15 20.29
CA LYS A 85 -13.41 6.02 19.57
C LYS A 85 -14.60 5.50 20.38
N ILE A 86 -15.77 6.13 20.20
CA ILE A 86 -17.07 5.50 20.46
C ILE A 86 -16.95 4.04 20.03
N GLY A 87 -17.06 3.14 21.01
CA GLY A 87 -16.66 1.75 20.85
C GLY A 87 -17.33 1.19 19.62
N PHE A 88 -16.59 0.41 18.83
CA PHE A 88 -17.20 -0.38 17.77
C PHE A 88 -18.45 -1.12 18.30
N PHE A 89 -18.37 -1.60 19.54
CA PHE A 89 -19.48 -2.19 20.29
C PHE A 89 -20.62 -1.22 20.58
N ASP A 90 -20.38 0.04 20.96
CA ASP A 90 -21.45 1.01 21.20
C ASP A 90 -22.24 1.32 19.91
N ARG A 91 -21.53 1.45 18.78
CA ARG A 91 -22.16 1.66 17.47
C ARG A 91 -22.91 0.41 16.98
N LEU A 92 -22.41 -0.77 17.29
CA LEU A 92 -23.08 -2.02 16.96
C LEU A 92 -24.33 -2.21 17.83
N MET A 93 -24.22 -1.97 19.14
CA MET A 93 -25.31 -2.19 20.10
C MET A 93 -26.43 -1.17 19.94
N THR A 94 -26.12 0.08 19.60
CA THR A 94 -27.14 1.09 19.26
C THR A 94 -27.91 0.74 18.00
N ARG A 95 -27.26 0.18 16.98
CA ARG A 95 -27.93 -0.31 15.76
C ARG A 95 -28.77 -1.54 16.04
N PHE A 96 -28.24 -2.49 16.82
CA PHE A 96 -28.95 -3.69 17.23
C PHE A 96 -30.19 -3.37 18.05
N ASN A 97 -30.08 -2.51 19.07
CA ASN A 97 -31.22 -2.11 19.89
C ASN A 97 -32.29 -1.39 19.08
N ARG A 98 -31.91 -0.52 18.13
CA ARG A 98 -32.87 0.17 17.26
C ARG A 98 -33.62 -0.79 16.35
N TRP A 99 -32.91 -1.77 15.79
CA TRP A 99 -33.53 -2.83 14.99
C TRP A 99 -34.44 -3.72 15.86
N LEU A 100 -33.97 -4.13 17.04
CA LEU A 100 -34.77 -4.95 17.97
C LEU A 100 -36.04 -4.22 18.42
N SER A 101 -35.94 -2.93 18.75
CA SER A 101 -37.10 -2.10 19.08
C SER A 101 -38.03 -1.87 17.90
N SER A 102 -37.57 -2.01 16.66
CA SER A 102 -38.44 -1.92 15.47
C SER A 102 -39.24 -3.21 15.22
N LEU A 103 -38.76 -4.34 15.75
CA LEU A 103 -39.46 -5.62 15.71
C LEU A 103 -40.43 -5.80 16.88
N MET A 104 -40.24 -5.04 17.95
CA MET A 104 -41.19 -4.93 19.06
C MET A 104 -42.19 -3.80 18.73
N PRO A 105 -43.46 -4.08 18.42
CA PRO A 105 -44.43 -3.01 18.20
C PRO A 105 -44.55 -2.12 19.45
N ASN A 106 -44.58 -0.80 19.28
CA ASN A 106 -45.01 0.12 20.34
C ASN A 106 -46.50 -0.08 20.60
N SER A 107 -46.84 -1.16 21.29
CA SER A 107 -48.20 -1.58 21.49
C SER A 107 -48.56 -1.51 22.96
N SER A 108 -49.71 -0.91 23.23
CA SER A 108 -50.40 -0.82 24.52
C SER A 108 -50.87 -2.17 25.08
N PHE A 109 -50.27 -3.28 24.65
CA PHE A 109 -50.55 -4.62 25.16
C PHE A 109 -49.67 -4.87 26.39
N ASN A 110 -50.31 -5.18 27.52
CA ASN A 110 -49.63 -5.65 28.72
C ASN A 110 -49.09 -7.05 28.46
N TYR A 111 -47.85 -7.13 27.96
CA TYR A 111 -47.14 -8.38 27.84
C TYR A 111 -46.93 -8.95 29.25
N ASN A 112 -47.55 -10.09 29.52
CA ASN A 112 -47.36 -10.88 30.73
C ASN A 112 -45.92 -11.42 30.80
N GLU A 113 -45.39 -11.61 32.01
CA GLU A 113 -44.01 -12.06 32.24
C GLU A 113 -43.65 -13.34 31.46
N GLU A 114 -44.63 -14.21 31.25
CA GLU A 114 -44.50 -15.44 30.46
C GLU A 114 -44.08 -15.21 29.00
N PHE A 115 -44.47 -14.08 28.39
CA PHE A 115 -44.05 -13.72 27.03
C PHE A 115 -42.54 -13.44 26.96
N PHE A 116 -42.00 -12.76 27.98
CA PHE A 116 -40.56 -12.49 28.06
C PHE A 116 -39.76 -13.77 28.37
N TYR A 117 -40.30 -14.67 29.19
CA TYR A 117 -39.68 -16.00 29.41
C TYR A 117 -39.64 -16.81 28.12
N PHE A 118 -40.73 -16.84 27.35
CA PHE A 118 -40.77 -17.52 26.05
C PHE A 118 -39.73 -16.94 25.08
N LEU A 119 -39.62 -15.61 25.01
CA LEU A 119 -38.66 -14.94 24.12
C LEU A 119 -37.21 -15.18 24.56
N GLY A 120 -36.95 -15.24 25.87
CA GLY A 120 -35.65 -15.60 26.44
C GLY A 120 -35.22 -17.03 26.09
N ILE A 121 -36.14 -17.99 26.21
CA ILE A 121 -35.91 -19.39 25.83
C ILE A 121 -35.65 -19.50 24.32
N LEU A 122 -36.45 -18.81 23.49
CA LEU A 122 -36.26 -18.80 22.04
C LEU A 122 -34.89 -18.21 21.66
N GLY A 123 -34.48 -17.12 22.31
CA GLY A 123 -33.16 -16.52 22.13
C GLY A 123 -32.03 -17.47 22.50
N LEU A 124 -32.17 -18.20 23.62
CA LEU A 124 -31.20 -19.21 24.06
C LEU A 124 -31.05 -20.34 23.04
N VAL A 125 -32.16 -20.85 22.50
CA VAL A 125 -32.15 -21.91 21.47
C VAL A 125 -31.45 -21.44 20.19
N VAL A 126 -31.73 -20.21 19.74
CA VAL A 126 -31.06 -19.61 18.58
C VAL A 126 -29.56 -19.43 18.85
N LEU A 127 -29.18 -18.99 20.03
CA LEU A 127 -27.78 -18.81 20.42
C LEU A 127 -27.03 -20.15 20.42
N ILE A 128 -27.60 -21.20 21.02
CA ILE A 128 -27.03 -22.56 21.01
C ILE A 128 -26.90 -23.08 19.57
N TYR A 129 -27.90 -22.85 18.72
CA TYR A 129 -27.84 -23.22 17.31
C TYR A 129 -26.72 -22.48 16.55
N ILE A 130 -26.53 -21.18 16.81
CA ILE A 130 -25.43 -20.40 16.22
C ILE A 130 -24.08 -20.96 16.66
N PHE A 131 -23.87 -21.24 17.95
CA PHE A 131 -22.62 -21.83 18.46
C PHE A 131 -22.36 -23.23 17.88
N TYR A 132 -23.38 -24.09 17.87
CA TYR A 132 -23.31 -25.41 17.23
C TYR A 132 -22.90 -25.28 15.76
N LYS A 133 -23.56 -24.39 15.01
CA LYS A 133 -23.26 -24.17 13.60
C LYS A 133 -21.86 -23.57 13.40
N LEU A 134 -21.40 -22.68 14.27
CA LEU A 134 -20.08 -22.04 14.19
C LEU A 134 -18.94 -23.05 14.43
N ILE A 135 -19.13 -23.97 15.37
CA ILE A 135 -18.14 -25.00 15.70
C ILE A 135 -18.12 -26.12 14.65
N TYR A 136 -19.29 -26.53 14.13
CA TYR A 136 -19.38 -27.63 13.17
C TYR A 136 -19.17 -27.20 11.71
N SER A 137 -19.44 -25.93 11.38
CA SER A 137 -19.13 -25.34 10.07
C SER A 137 -17.71 -24.80 10.06
N GLY A 138 -16.72 -25.69 10.05
CA GLY A 138 -15.36 -25.32 9.70
C GLY A 138 -15.35 -24.52 8.38
N ASN A 139 -14.96 -23.25 8.47
CA ASN A 139 -14.55 -22.36 7.37
C ASN A 139 -15.56 -21.90 6.30
N SER A 140 -16.85 -22.27 6.31
CA SER A 140 -17.74 -21.88 5.20
C SER A 140 -18.49 -20.55 5.36
N PHE A 141 -18.41 -19.85 6.49
CA PHE A 141 -19.23 -18.64 6.73
C PHE A 141 -18.64 -17.31 6.25
N PHE A 142 -17.37 -17.28 5.83
CA PHE A 142 -16.73 -16.07 5.30
C PHE A 142 -16.79 -15.94 3.78
N ARG A 143 -17.55 -16.80 3.09
CA ARG A 143 -17.77 -16.66 1.64
C ARG A 143 -19.22 -16.29 1.35
N LYS A 144 -19.49 -14.99 1.39
CA LYS A 144 -20.47 -14.38 0.48
C LYS A 144 -20.22 -12.88 0.31
N ASP A 145 -19.54 -12.59 -0.79
CA ASP A 145 -19.73 -11.51 -1.76
C ASP A 145 -20.37 -10.22 -1.25
N ASN A 146 -19.58 -9.14 -1.28
CA ASN A 146 -19.89 -7.84 -1.89
C ASN A 146 -18.80 -6.84 -1.50
N LYS A 147 -17.84 -6.56 -2.40
CA LYS A 147 -17.23 -5.23 -2.66
C LYS A 147 -16.08 -5.33 -3.68
N GLU A 148 -16.24 -4.59 -4.77
CA GLU A 148 -15.24 -4.05 -5.71
C GLU A 148 -13.97 -4.87 -6.06
N PRO A 149 -13.73 -5.15 -7.37
CA PRO A 149 -12.72 -6.10 -7.83
C PRO A 149 -11.26 -5.62 -7.75
N GLU A 150 -10.95 -4.53 -7.04
CA GLU A 150 -9.59 -3.95 -7.06
C GLU A 150 -8.82 -4.08 -5.75
N THR A 151 -9.41 -4.60 -4.65
CA THR A 151 -8.75 -4.58 -3.32
C THR A 151 -8.75 -5.89 -2.52
N GLU A 152 -9.26 -7.00 -3.06
CA GLU A 152 -9.27 -8.29 -2.33
C GLU A 152 -7.87 -8.95 -2.23
N GLY A 153 -7.06 -8.84 -3.28
CA GLY A 153 -5.71 -9.44 -3.29
C GLY A 153 -4.76 -8.85 -2.25
N VAL A 154 -4.87 -7.56 -1.96
CA VAL A 154 -3.95 -6.83 -1.05
C VAL A 154 -4.28 -7.11 0.42
N GLN A 155 -5.57 -7.24 0.78
CA GLN A 155 -5.96 -7.58 2.16
C GLN A 155 -5.59 -9.02 2.53
N ASN A 156 -5.67 -9.94 1.56
CA ASN A 156 -5.25 -11.33 1.76
C ASN A 156 -3.71 -11.45 1.86
N LEU A 157 -2.97 -10.67 1.07
CA LEU A 157 -1.51 -10.67 1.07
C LEU A 157 -0.91 -10.36 2.45
N GLY A 158 -1.42 -9.34 3.16
CA GLY A 158 -0.91 -8.98 4.49
C GLY A 158 -1.07 -10.11 5.53
N TYR A 159 -2.17 -10.88 5.45
CA TYR A 159 -2.37 -12.05 6.30
C TYR A 159 -1.39 -13.18 5.95
N VAL A 160 -1.24 -13.48 4.65
CA VAL A 160 -0.33 -14.51 4.13
C VAL A 160 1.11 -14.20 4.53
N GLU A 161 1.55 -12.95 4.41
CA GLU A 161 2.90 -12.53 4.76
C GLU A 161 3.19 -12.66 6.26
N LYS A 162 2.23 -12.31 7.13
CA LYS A 162 2.40 -12.43 8.58
C LYS A 162 2.35 -13.87 9.07
N ASN A 163 1.63 -14.75 8.37
CA ASN A 163 1.46 -16.15 8.73
C ASN A 163 2.17 -17.11 7.75
N LEU A 164 3.27 -16.64 7.14
CA LEU A 164 3.90 -17.33 6.02
C LEU A 164 4.22 -18.80 6.31
N MET A 165 4.71 -19.13 7.51
CA MET A 165 5.08 -20.51 7.86
C MET A 165 3.87 -21.46 8.04
N ASN A 166 2.67 -20.91 8.28
CA ASN A 166 1.46 -21.68 8.57
C ASN A 166 0.45 -21.67 7.41
N THR A 167 0.81 -21.04 6.28
CA THR A 167 -0.10 -20.78 5.16
C THR A 167 0.31 -21.60 3.93
N ASP A 168 -0.63 -22.31 3.31
CA ASP A 168 -0.40 -22.92 2.00
C ASP A 168 -0.50 -21.85 0.90
N LEU A 169 0.61 -21.56 0.23
CA LEU A 169 0.70 -20.54 -0.82
C LEU A 169 0.16 -20.99 -2.18
N LYS A 170 -0.01 -22.31 -2.40
CA LYS A 170 -0.49 -22.86 -3.67
C LYS A 170 -1.84 -22.30 -4.12
N PRO A 171 -2.91 -22.29 -3.29
CA PRO A 171 -4.20 -21.74 -3.69
C PRO A 171 -4.10 -20.27 -4.10
N TYR A 172 -3.40 -19.45 -3.32
CA TYR A 172 -3.21 -18.02 -3.62
C TYR A 172 -2.48 -17.77 -4.94
N LEU A 173 -1.48 -18.61 -5.24
CA LEU A 173 -0.76 -18.54 -6.51
C LEU A 173 -1.67 -18.92 -7.69
N VAL A 174 -2.49 -19.96 -7.55
CA VAL A 174 -3.43 -20.40 -8.60
C VAL A 174 -4.48 -19.31 -8.86
N ASP A 175 -5.03 -18.72 -7.80
CA ASP A 175 -6.01 -17.63 -7.90
C ASP A 175 -5.40 -16.40 -8.59
N ALA A 176 -4.20 -15.97 -8.18
CA ALA A 176 -3.51 -14.85 -8.82
C ALA A 176 -3.23 -15.08 -10.32
N ILE A 177 -2.88 -16.30 -10.72
CA ILE A 177 -2.69 -16.67 -12.14
C ILE A 177 -4.02 -16.65 -12.90
N LYS A 178 -5.08 -17.19 -12.30
CA LYS A 178 -6.43 -17.23 -12.90
C LYS A 178 -6.96 -15.81 -13.14
N ASP A 179 -6.71 -14.91 -12.20
CA ASP A 179 -7.10 -13.51 -12.27
C ASP A 179 -6.16 -12.68 -13.16
N ARG A 180 -5.16 -13.32 -13.79
CA ARG A 180 -4.12 -12.68 -14.63
C ARG A 180 -3.33 -11.61 -13.89
N ASN A 181 -3.32 -11.64 -12.56
CA ASN A 181 -2.50 -10.77 -11.74
C ASN A 181 -1.11 -11.39 -11.57
N TYR A 182 -0.32 -11.32 -12.64
CA TYR A 182 1.02 -11.92 -12.69
C TYR A 182 1.98 -11.28 -11.67
N THR A 183 1.81 -9.99 -11.38
CA THR A 183 2.58 -9.27 -10.34
C THR A 183 2.36 -9.90 -8.97
N LEU A 184 1.11 -10.16 -8.60
CA LEU A 184 0.77 -10.84 -7.36
C LEU A 184 1.21 -12.31 -7.36
N ALA A 185 1.12 -12.99 -8.50
CA ALA A 185 1.63 -14.36 -8.62
C ALA A 185 3.15 -14.42 -8.35
N ILE A 186 3.94 -13.50 -8.91
CA ILE A 186 5.38 -13.38 -8.62
C ILE A 186 5.63 -13.07 -7.13
N ARG A 187 4.82 -12.23 -6.50
CA ARG A 187 4.89 -11.98 -5.04
C ARG A 187 4.73 -13.27 -4.24
N TYR A 188 3.70 -14.07 -4.54
CA TYR A 188 3.48 -15.36 -3.87
C TYR A 188 4.60 -16.36 -4.15
N MET A 189 5.18 -16.37 -5.35
CA MET A 189 6.33 -17.22 -5.67
C MET A 189 7.59 -16.84 -4.87
N GLN A 190 7.83 -15.56 -4.63
CA GLN A 190 8.93 -15.10 -3.77
C GLN A 190 8.69 -15.46 -2.30
N LEU A 191 7.45 -15.33 -1.82
CA LEU A 191 7.07 -15.81 -0.49
C LEU A 191 7.28 -17.33 -0.34
N LEU A 192 6.99 -18.10 -1.39
CA LEU A 192 7.22 -19.55 -1.42
C LEU A 192 8.71 -19.90 -1.38
N ASN A 193 9.57 -19.11 -2.05
CA ASN A 193 11.03 -19.26 -1.96
C ASN A 193 11.52 -19.10 -0.51
N ILE A 194 11.07 -18.04 0.17
CA ILE A 194 11.40 -17.76 1.57
C ILE A 194 10.88 -18.89 2.47
N GLN A 195 9.64 -19.33 2.25
CA GLN A 195 9.04 -20.44 3.00
C GLN A 195 9.86 -21.73 2.88
N LYS A 196 10.25 -22.11 1.65
CA LYS A 196 11.07 -23.31 1.42
C LYS A 196 12.45 -23.22 2.07
N LEU A 197 13.14 -22.09 1.93
CA LEU A 197 14.44 -21.87 2.58
C LEU A 197 14.34 -21.97 4.11
N ALA A 198 13.25 -21.47 4.70
CA ALA A 198 13.02 -21.54 6.14
C ALA A 198 12.72 -22.97 6.60
N HIS A 199 11.92 -23.73 5.86
CA HIS A 199 11.67 -25.15 6.14
C HIS A 199 12.93 -26.00 6.01
N ALA A 200 13.80 -25.69 5.04
CA ALA A 200 15.11 -26.32 4.88
C ALA A 200 16.16 -25.82 5.90
N HIS A 201 15.77 -24.98 6.86
CA HIS A 201 16.64 -24.39 7.89
C HIS A 201 17.84 -23.59 7.35
N VAL A 202 17.78 -23.16 6.09
CA VAL A 202 18.82 -22.31 5.46
C VAL A 202 18.75 -20.88 5.99
N ILE A 203 17.53 -20.40 6.28
CA ILE A 203 17.29 -19.06 6.81
C ILE A 203 16.39 -19.13 8.04
N LYS A 204 16.45 -18.10 8.90
CA LYS A 204 15.50 -17.94 10.01
C LYS A 204 14.44 -16.91 9.64
N TRP A 205 13.25 -17.38 9.25
CA TRP A 205 12.16 -16.49 8.86
C TRP A 205 11.75 -15.53 10.01
N LYS A 206 11.55 -14.27 9.65
CA LYS A 206 10.90 -13.24 10.49
C LYS A 206 10.16 -12.27 9.57
N TYR A 207 8.95 -11.87 9.96
CA TYR A 207 8.15 -10.91 9.20
C TYR A 207 8.85 -9.55 8.96
N SER A 208 9.69 -9.10 9.91
CA SER A 208 10.38 -7.80 9.81
C SER A 208 11.64 -7.80 8.95
N LYS A 209 12.06 -8.95 8.41
CA LYS A 209 13.30 -9.06 7.62
C LYS A 209 13.05 -8.72 6.14
N THR A 210 14.04 -8.11 5.52
CA THR A 210 14.04 -7.80 4.08
C THR A 210 14.53 -8.99 3.26
N ASN A 211 14.32 -8.96 1.94
CA ASN A 211 14.88 -9.96 1.04
C ASN A 211 16.41 -10.00 1.09
N ASN A 212 17.06 -8.85 1.24
CA ASN A 212 18.50 -8.75 1.38
C ASN A 212 19.00 -9.40 2.68
N ASP A 213 18.25 -9.26 3.78
CA ASP A 213 18.57 -9.95 5.03
C ASP A 213 18.54 -11.47 4.84
N PHE A 214 17.50 -12.00 4.18
CA PHE A 214 17.42 -13.42 3.86
C PHE A 214 18.56 -13.87 2.94
N ALA A 215 18.91 -13.09 1.92
CA ALA A 215 20.04 -13.41 1.04
C ALA A 215 21.37 -13.48 1.79
N ASN A 216 21.55 -12.69 2.84
CA ASN A 216 22.76 -12.68 3.66
C ASN A 216 22.86 -13.85 4.64
N GLU A 217 21.74 -14.49 4.99
CA GLU A 217 21.73 -15.71 5.80
C GLU A 217 22.10 -16.97 5.01
N ILE A 218 21.88 -16.97 3.70
CA ILE A 218 22.22 -18.10 2.83
C ILE A 218 23.75 -18.20 2.71
N SER A 219 24.31 -19.27 3.27
CA SER A 219 25.77 -19.51 3.28
C SER A 219 26.29 -20.07 1.96
N ASP A 220 25.49 -20.89 1.25
CA ASP A 220 25.85 -21.43 -0.06
C ASP A 220 25.83 -20.32 -1.12
N SER A 221 26.98 -20.07 -1.75
CA SER A 221 27.15 -18.98 -2.72
C SER A 221 26.35 -19.18 -4.01
N VAL A 222 26.16 -20.43 -4.46
CA VAL A 222 25.37 -20.75 -5.64
C VAL A 222 23.90 -20.52 -5.34
N LEU A 223 23.42 -21.06 -4.21
CA LEU A 223 22.04 -20.90 -3.78
C LEU A 223 21.68 -19.43 -3.51
N LYS A 224 22.60 -18.69 -2.87
CA LYS A 224 22.46 -17.24 -2.63
C LYS A 224 22.32 -16.47 -3.94
N ASN A 225 23.19 -16.73 -4.91
CA ASN A 225 23.15 -16.04 -6.20
C ASN A 225 21.84 -16.31 -6.96
N GLU A 226 21.32 -17.54 -6.90
CA GLU A 226 20.04 -17.89 -7.52
C GLU A 226 18.85 -17.22 -6.79
N PHE A 227 18.88 -17.18 -5.45
CA PHE A 227 17.86 -16.46 -4.67
C PHE A 227 17.85 -14.96 -4.98
N ILE A 228 19.03 -14.35 -5.13
CA ILE A 228 19.16 -12.94 -5.52
C ILE A 228 18.58 -12.71 -6.92
N LYS A 229 18.78 -13.62 -7.87
CA LYS A 229 18.16 -13.51 -9.21
C LYS A 229 16.64 -13.49 -9.11
N CYS A 230 16.02 -14.42 -8.38
CA CYS A 230 14.57 -14.43 -8.16
C CYS A 230 14.10 -13.15 -7.45
N THR A 231 14.83 -12.72 -6.43
CA THR A 231 14.52 -11.50 -5.66
C THR A 231 14.52 -10.26 -6.54
N ARG A 232 15.49 -10.12 -7.45
CA ARG A 232 15.53 -8.99 -8.40
C ARG A 232 14.35 -8.99 -9.34
N VAL A 233 13.94 -10.15 -9.86
CA VAL A 233 12.74 -10.27 -10.69
C VAL A 233 11.51 -9.81 -9.89
N PHE A 234 11.38 -10.30 -8.65
CA PHE A 234 10.30 -9.87 -7.75
C PHE A 234 10.30 -8.35 -7.53
N GLU A 235 11.43 -7.76 -7.14
CA GLU A 235 11.53 -6.32 -6.84
C GLU A 235 11.23 -5.47 -8.08
N TYR A 236 11.78 -5.87 -9.22
CA TYR A 236 11.53 -5.21 -10.49
C TYR A 236 10.05 -5.23 -10.87
N VAL A 237 9.39 -6.40 -10.75
CA VAL A 237 7.97 -6.56 -11.07
C VAL A 237 7.07 -5.82 -10.09
N TRP A 238 7.37 -5.89 -8.80
CA TRP A 238 6.49 -5.38 -7.75
C TRP A 238 6.58 -3.86 -7.57
N PHE A 239 7.78 -3.29 -7.73
CA PHE A 239 8.01 -1.85 -7.54
C PHE A 239 8.20 -1.09 -8.85
N GLY A 240 8.40 -1.77 -9.98
CA GLY A 240 8.79 -1.14 -11.25
C GLY A 240 7.64 -0.71 -12.17
N ASP A 241 6.38 -0.87 -11.76
CA ASP A 241 5.20 -0.51 -12.58
C ASP A 241 5.22 -1.11 -14.00
N PHE A 242 5.69 -2.36 -14.11
CA PHE A 242 5.77 -3.09 -15.37
C PHE A 242 4.53 -3.94 -15.60
N ASN A 243 3.87 -3.75 -16.75
CA ASN A 243 2.83 -4.66 -17.21
C ASN A 243 3.46 -5.98 -17.68
N LEU A 244 3.34 -7.01 -16.85
CA LEU A 244 3.76 -8.37 -17.18
C LEU A 244 2.82 -9.00 -18.23
N THR A 245 3.40 -9.53 -19.31
CA THR A 245 2.67 -10.40 -20.23
C THR A 245 2.66 -11.85 -19.71
N ALA A 246 1.73 -12.67 -20.21
CA ALA A 246 1.67 -14.09 -19.86
C ALA A 246 2.98 -14.82 -20.20
N THR A 247 3.59 -14.49 -21.35
CA THR A 247 4.86 -15.08 -21.80
C THR A 247 6.02 -14.72 -20.87
N ASP A 248 6.09 -13.46 -20.42
CA ASP A 248 7.10 -13.04 -19.44
C ASP A 248 6.91 -13.76 -18.11
N PHE A 249 5.66 -13.89 -17.66
CA PHE A 249 5.34 -14.62 -16.44
C PHE A 249 5.74 -16.09 -16.53
N GLU A 250 5.47 -16.79 -17.62
CA GLU A 250 5.88 -18.20 -17.80
C GLU A 250 7.39 -18.38 -17.69
N ARG A 251 8.17 -17.49 -18.31
CA ARG A 251 9.64 -17.49 -18.20
C ARG A 251 10.08 -17.32 -16.74
N TYR A 252 9.57 -16.30 -16.05
CA TYR A 252 9.93 -16.07 -14.66
C TYR A 252 9.45 -17.19 -13.75
N GLN A 253 8.27 -17.76 -14.00
CA GLN A 253 7.75 -18.88 -13.25
C GLN A 253 8.72 -20.08 -13.33
N GLN A 254 9.29 -20.34 -14.51
CA GLN A 254 10.28 -21.40 -14.67
C GLN A 254 11.56 -21.13 -13.88
N ASP A 255 12.06 -19.89 -13.87
CA ASP A 255 13.25 -19.52 -13.09
C ASP A 255 13.04 -19.76 -11.59
N PHE A 256 11.89 -19.35 -11.05
CA PHE A 256 11.54 -19.59 -9.66
C PHE A 256 11.38 -21.09 -9.36
N LYS A 257 10.75 -21.87 -10.25
CA LYS A 257 10.63 -23.33 -10.09
C LYS A 257 12.00 -24.01 -10.07
N ASN A 258 12.91 -23.59 -10.96
CA ASN A 258 14.27 -24.11 -11.03
C ASN A 258 15.08 -23.80 -9.76
N PHE A 259 14.92 -22.60 -9.19
CA PHE A 259 15.50 -22.27 -7.89
C PHE A 259 14.93 -23.17 -6.79
N GLN A 260 13.62 -23.32 -6.74
CA GLN A 260 12.94 -24.11 -5.72
C GLN A 260 13.29 -25.61 -5.75
N SER A 261 13.60 -26.17 -6.92
CA SER A 261 14.05 -27.57 -7.02
C SER A 261 15.44 -27.79 -6.44
N LYS A 262 16.25 -26.73 -6.27
CA LYS A 262 17.59 -26.81 -5.67
C LYS A 262 17.59 -26.75 -4.15
N ILE A 263 16.44 -26.44 -3.52
CA ILE A 263 16.27 -26.34 -2.06
C ILE A 263 15.81 -27.69 -1.46
N SER A 264 15.96 -28.79 -2.22
CA SER A 264 15.43 -30.10 -1.84
C SER A 264 16.10 -30.69 -0.60
#